data_AF-A0A355H2D6-F1
#
_entry.id   AF-A0A355H2D6-F1
#
_cell.length_a   1.000
_cell.length_b   1.000
_cell.length_c   1.000
_cell.angle_alpha   90.00
_cell.angle_beta   90.00
_cell.angle_gamma   90.00
#
_symmetry.space_group_name_H-M   'P 1'
#
loop_
_entity.id
_entity.type
_entity.pdbx_description
1 polymer ?
#
loop_
_entity_poly.entity_id
_entity_poly.type
_entity_poly.pdbx_seq_one_letter_code
_entity_poly.pdbx_strand_id
1 'polypeptide(L)'
;SGDFLLPVLNACKFLEIFGDVIVGHLLIQAADIASVKLAAIYEANGAGSIGKQKGLQRSDKEAAFYSGRIASAKFFADEVLTTVKARCEAVKMGEKSTLEITEEAFAW
;
A
#
# COMPACT_ATOMS: atom_id res chain seq x y z
N SER A 1 -4.20 -10.54 34.05
CA SER A 1 -5.05 -11.33 33.12
C SER A 1 -5.07 -10.59 31.80
N GLY A 2 -4.68 -11.21 30.68
CA GLY A 2 -4.79 -10.56 29.38
C GLY A 2 -6.27 -10.32 29.05
N ASP A 3 -6.60 -9.14 28.53
CA ASP A 3 -7.94 -8.84 28.05
C ASP A 3 -8.22 -9.67 26.80
N PHE A 4 -8.98 -10.75 26.95
CA PHE A 4 -9.26 -11.71 25.89
C PHE A 4 -10.07 -11.12 24.73
N LEU A 5 -10.90 -10.11 25.00
CA LEU A 5 -11.80 -9.55 24.00
C LEU A 5 -11.11 -8.52 23.10
N LEU A 6 -10.04 -7.87 23.59
CA LEU A 6 -9.34 -6.83 22.83
C LEU A 6 -8.68 -7.35 21.53
N PRO A 7 -8.02 -8.54 21.49
CA PRO A 7 -7.57 -9.15 20.24
C PRO A 7 -8.72 -9.49 19.29
N VAL A 8 -9.85 -9.97 19.81
CA VAL A 8 -11.03 -10.32 18.99
C VAL A 8 -11.61 -9.06 18.34
N LEU A 9 -11.76 -7.98 19.10
CA LEU A 9 -12.24 -6.68 18.61
C LEU A 9 -11.37 -6.12 17.47
N ASN A 10 -10.07 -6.35 17.52
CA ASN A 10 -9.12 -5.80 16.55
C ASN A 10 -8.68 -6.78 15.46
N ALA A 11 -9.24 -8.00 15.41
CA ALA A 11 -8.82 -9.05 14.49
C ALA A 11 -8.87 -8.62 13.01
N CYS A 12 -9.99 -8.03 12.57
CA CYS A 12 -10.14 -7.56 11.19
C CYS A 12 -9.17 -6.40 10.87
N LYS A 13 -9.03 -5.43 11.80
CA LYS A 13 -8.09 -4.31 11.62
C LYS A 13 -6.66 -4.81 11.46
N PHE A 14 -6.25 -5.76 12.29
CA PHE A 14 -4.94 -6.37 12.20
C PHE A 14 -4.73 -7.10 10.87
N LEU A 15 -5.72 -7.88 10.42
CA LEU A 15 -5.68 -8.59 9.13
C LEU A 15 -5.48 -7.61 7.96
N GLU A 16 -6.26 -6.53 7.92
CA GLU A 16 -6.16 -5.51 6.87
C GLU A 16 -4.80 -4.79 6.89
N ILE A 17 -4.35 -4.35 8.07
CA ILE A 17 -3.04 -3.70 8.24
C ILE A 17 -1.92 -4.62 7.75
N PHE A 18 -1.97 -5.90 8.11
CA PHE A 18 -1.00 -6.88 7.66
C PHE A 18 -1.04 -7.05 6.13
N GLY A 19 -2.25 -7.11 5.56
CA GLY A 19 -2.45 -7.13 4.11
C GLY A 19 -1.79 -5.93 3.41
N ASP A 20 -2.02 -4.72 3.92
CA ASP A 20 -1.43 -3.50 3.36
C ASP A 20 0.11 -3.54 3.39
N VAL A 21 0.70 -4.00 4.49
CA VAL A 21 2.17 -4.15 4.61
C VAL A 21 2.71 -5.13 3.57
N ILE A 22 2.09 -6.31 3.43
CA ILE A 22 2.55 -7.33 2.48
C ILE A 22 2.38 -6.88 1.04
N VAL A 23 1.22 -6.30 0.69
CA VAL A 23 0.97 -5.77 -0.66
C VAL A 23 1.96 -4.66 -0.99
N GLY A 24 2.18 -3.74 -0.06
CA GLY A 24 3.17 -2.68 -0.21
C GLY A 24 4.58 -3.21 -0.44
N HIS A 25 5.01 -4.22 0.33
CA HIS A 25 6.31 -4.87 0.15
C HIS A 25 6.45 -5.49 -1.25
N LEU A 26 5.46 -6.25 -1.71
CA LEU A 26 5.47 -6.89 -3.02
C LEU A 26 5.42 -5.88 -4.17
N LEU A 27 4.70 -4.76 -4.02
CA LEU A 27 4.67 -3.68 -5.00
C LEU A 27 6.03 -2.98 -5.11
N ILE A 28 6.70 -2.72 -3.99
CA ILE A 28 8.05 -2.11 -3.97
C ILE A 28 9.05 -3.04 -4.66
N GLN A 29 9.03 -4.34 -4.37
CA GLN A 29 9.88 -5.33 -5.07
C GLN A 29 9.60 -5.36 -6.58
N ALA A 30 8.33 -5.33 -6.98
CA ALA A 30 7.98 -5.28 -8.39
C ALA A 30 8.44 -3.98 -9.07
N ALA A 31 8.40 -2.85 -8.35
CA ALA A 31 8.88 -1.56 -8.85
C ALA A 31 10.40 -1.53 -8.99
N ASP A 32 11.15 -2.15 -8.08
CA ASP A 32 12.60 -2.30 -8.18
C ASP A 32 12.99 -3.03 -9.47
N ILE A 33 12.40 -4.20 -9.71
CA ILE A 33 12.59 -4.98 -10.95
C ILE A 33 12.15 -4.17 -12.18
N ALA A 34 11.00 -3.49 -12.11
CA ALA A 34 10.50 -2.70 -13.21
C ALA A 34 11.40 -1.49 -13.53
N SER A 35 12.05 -0.90 -12.52
CA SER A 35 12.95 0.25 -12.69
C SER A 35 14.17 -0.12 -13.53
N VAL A 36 14.79 -1.27 -13.26
CA VAL A 36 15.94 -1.78 -14.00
C VAL A 36 15.57 -2.08 -15.44
N LYS A 37 14.44 -2.77 -15.66
CA LYS A 37 13.97 -3.11 -17.02
C LYS A 37 13.58 -1.89 -17.83
N LEU A 38 12.88 -0.94 -17.22
CA LEU A 38 12.47 0.29 -17.87
C LEU A 38 13.68 1.16 -18.25
N ALA A 39 14.69 1.24 -17.39
CA ALA A 39 15.93 1.95 -17.69
C ALA A 39 16.64 1.36 -18.92
N ALA A 40 16.75 0.04 -19.01
CA ALA A 40 17.33 -0.64 -20.18
C ALA A 40 16.54 -0.35 -21.47
N ILE A 41 15.20 -0.33 -21.40
CA ILE A 41 14.35 0.03 -22.55
C ILE A 41 14.60 1.49 -22.97
N TYR A 42 14.76 2.41 -22.02
CA TYR A 42 15.07 3.81 -22.35
C TYR A 42 16.44 3.97 -22.99
N GLU A 43 17.45 3.28 -22.49
CA GLU A 43 18.79 3.30 -23.06
C GLU A 43 18.79 2.78 -24.50
N ALA A 44 18.18 1.60 -24.73
CA ALA A 44 18.09 0.97 -26.05
C ALA A 44 17.35 1.84 -27.09
N ASN A 45 16.44 2.70 -26.65
CA ASN A 45 15.66 3.59 -27.51
C ASN A 45 16.17 5.05 -27.52
N GLY A 46 17.32 5.34 -26.90
CA GLY A 46 17.87 6.70 -26.83
C GLY A 46 16.95 7.71 -26.13
N ALA A 47 16.12 7.25 -25.19
CA ALA A 47 15.13 8.04 -24.46
C ALA A 47 15.73 8.68 -23.20
N GLY A 48 16.77 9.51 -23.37
CA GLY A 48 17.50 10.16 -22.26
C GLY A 48 16.80 11.36 -21.61
N SER A 49 15.70 11.86 -22.19
CA SER A 49 14.92 12.98 -21.62
C SER A 49 13.55 12.51 -21.17
N ILE A 50 12.98 13.17 -20.15
CA ILE A 50 11.64 12.86 -19.61
C ILE A 50 10.58 12.88 -20.72
N GLY A 51 10.66 13.84 -21.66
CA GLY A 51 9.75 13.93 -22.80
C GLY A 51 9.82 12.70 -23.71
N LYS A 52 11.04 12.23 -24.03
CA LYS A 52 11.23 11.01 -24.83
C LYS A 52 10.77 9.76 -24.09
N GLN A 53 11.04 9.66 -22.78
CA GLN A 53 10.57 8.55 -21.95
C GLN A 53 9.04 8.47 -21.95
N LYS A 54 8.35 9.60 -21.75
CA LYS A 54 6.89 9.67 -21.81
C LYS A 54 6.33 9.41 -23.20
N GLY A 55 7.02 9.82 -24.25
CA GLY A 55 6.70 9.42 -25.62
C GLY A 55 6.76 7.91 -25.79
N LEU A 56 7.86 7.28 -25.37
CA LEU A 56 8.06 5.84 -25.47
C LEU A 56 7.05 5.05 -24.64
N GLN A 57 6.73 5.49 -23.42
CA GLN A 57 5.65 4.88 -22.60
C GLN A 57 4.29 4.87 -23.30
N ARG A 58 4.04 5.76 -24.28
CA ARG A 58 2.76 5.80 -25.03
C ARG A 58 2.77 4.90 -26.28
N SER A 59 3.95 4.65 -26.84
CA SER A 59 4.10 3.90 -28.09
C SER A 59 4.61 2.47 -27.91
N ASP A 60 5.27 2.17 -26.78
CA ASP A 60 5.85 0.87 -26.47
C ASP A 60 5.14 0.22 -25.27
N LYS A 61 4.66 -1.01 -25.46
CA LYS A 61 3.86 -1.73 -24.46
C LYS A 61 4.66 -2.13 -23.23
N GLU A 62 5.93 -2.49 -23.38
CA GLU A 62 6.77 -2.89 -22.25
C GLU A 62 7.18 -1.66 -21.42
N ALA A 63 7.53 -0.56 -22.08
CA ALA A 63 7.77 0.72 -21.41
C ALA A 63 6.54 1.18 -20.63
N ALA A 64 5.34 1.07 -21.23
CA ALA A 64 4.08 1.37 -20.56
C ALA A 64 3.89 0.49 -19.31
N PHE A 65 4.04 -0.83 -19.47
CA PHE A 65 3.86 -1.80 -18.38
C PHE A 65 4.79 -1.53 -17.19
N TYR A 66 6.10 -1.43 -17.42
CA TYR A 66 7.06 -1.23 -16.32
C TYR A 66 6.90 0.16 -15.67
N SER A 67 6.61 1.20 -16.45
CA SER A 67 6.32 2.52 -15.88
C SER A 67 5.06 2.51 -15.02
N GLY A 68 4.04 1.74 -15.41
CA GLY A 68 2.83 1.51 -14.62
C GLY A 68 3.13 0.81 -13.30
N ARG A 69 3.98 -0.23 -13.28
CA ARG A 69 4.37 -0.93 -12.04
C ARG A 69 5.03 0.00 -11.02
N ILE A 70 5.93 0.86 -11.49
CA ILE A 70 6.58 1.88 -10.63
C ILE A 70 5.55 2.88 -10.10
N ALA A 71 4.65 3.36 -10.97
CA ALA A 71 3.60 4.30 -10.58
C ALA A 71 2.63 3.69 -9.56
N SER A 72 2.22 2.43 -9.73
CA SER A 72 1.35 1.71 -8.80
C SER A 72 2.00 1.54 -7.43
N ALA A 73 3.28 1.18 -7.37
CA ALA A 73 4.00 1.07 -6.10
C ALA A 73 4.10 2.42 -5.38
N LYS A 74 4.40 3.49 -6.12
CA LYS A 74 4.43 4.85 -5.57
C LYS A 74 3.07 5.26 -5.00
N PHE A 75 1.99 5.10 -5.77
CA PHE A 75 0.63 5.41 -5.32
C PHE A 75 0.28 4.64 -4.05
N PHE A 76 0.53 3.33 -4.03
CA PHE A 76 0.21 2.50 -2.86
C PHE A 76 1.03 2.90 -1.63
N ALA A 77 2.31 3.26 -1.81
CA ALA A 77 3.15 3.73 -0.72
C ALA A 77 2.64 5.06 -0.14
N ASP A 78 2.26 6.01 -1.00
CA ASP A 78 1.82 7.34 -0.58
C ASP A 78 0.42 7.30 0.05
N GLU A 79 -0.52 6.53 -0.52
CA GLU A 79 -1.93 6.57 -0.11
C GLU A 79 -2.31 5.49 0.92
N VAL A 80 -1.65 4.33 0.90
CA VAL A 80 -2.03 3.19 1.76
C VAL A 80 -1.04 3.02 2.90
N LEU A 81 0.27 2.90 2.60
CA LEU A 81 1.28 2.60 3.63
C LEU A 81 1.46 3.72 4.65
N THR A 82 1.18 4.97 4.27
CA THR A 82 1.21 6.12 5.21
C THR A 82 0.20 5.97 6.35
N THR A 83 -0.90 5.24 6.15
CA THR A 83 -1.94 5.01 7.16
C THR A 83 -1.58 3.91 8.17
N VAL A 84 -0.70 2.97 7.79
CA VAL A 84 -0.40 1.75 8.55
C VAL A 84 0.06 2.06 9.97
N LYS A 85 0.98 3.00 10.13
CA LYS A 85 1.53 3.36 11.45
C LYS A 85 0.44 3.86 12.39
N ALA A 86 -0.39 4.79 11.92
CA ALA A 86 -1.46 5.36 12.73
C ALA A 86 -2.50 4.30 13.14
N ARG A 87 -2.87 3.40 12.22
CA ARG A 87 -3.79 2.28 12.50
C ARG A 87 -3.20 1.28 13.51
N CYS A 88 -1.91 0.99 13.43
CA CYS A 88 -1.22 0.19 14.45
C CYS A 88 -1.28 0.84 15.84
N GLU A 89 -1.04 2.15 15.93
CA GLU A 89 -1.14 2.86 17.21
C GLU A 89 -2.57 2.88 17.76
N ALA A 90 -3.58 3.03 16.89
CA ALA A 90 -4.98 2.94 17.30
C ALA A 90 -5.35 1.57 17.89
N VAL A 91 -4.81 0.46 17.35
CA VAL A 91 -4.99 -0.88 17.95
C VAL A 91 -4.31 -0.98 19.31
N LYS A 92 -3.10 -0.42 19.46
CA LYS A 92 -2.34 -0.45 20.72
C LYS A 92 -2.97 0.40 21.82
N MET A 93 -3.73 1.44 21.48
CA MET A 93 -4.45 2.26 22.46
C MET A 93 -5.47 1.45 23.26
N GLY A 94 -5.90 0.28 22.76
CA GLY A 94 -6.70 -0.65 23.52
C GLY A 94 -8.07 -0.10 23.94
N GLU A 95 -8.67 0.72 23.06
CA GLU A 95 -10.02 1.29 23.21
C GLU A 95 -11.06 0.15 23.34
N LYS A 96 -12.00 0.29 24.30
CA LYS A 96 -13.01 -0.74 24.64
C LYS A 96 -14.43 -0.21 24.74
N SER A 97 -14.70 1.05 24.45
CA SER A 97 -16.04 1.63 24.55
C SER A 97 -17.06 0.82 23.75
N THR A 98 -16.66 0.21 22.62
CA THR A 98 -17.54 -0.67 21.83
C THR A 98 -17.91 -1.99 22.54
N LEU A 99 -17.12 -2.41 23.53
CA LEU A 99 -17.40 -3.58 24.38
C LEU A 99 -18.15 -3.18 25.66
N GLU A 100 -17.98 -1.94 26.12
CA GLU A 100 -18.51 -1.44 27.39
C GLU A 100 -19.84 -0.69 27.25
N ILE A 101 -20.16 -0.22 26.04
CA ILE A 101 -21.43 0.44 25.73
C ILE A 101 -22.62 -0.47 26.06
N THR A 102 -23.64 0.10 26.69
CA THR A 102 -24.85 -0.64 27.04
C THR A 102 -25.70 -0.88 25.79
N GLU A 103 -26.47 -1.96 25.76
CA GLU A 103 -27.31 -2.31 24.60
C GLU A 103 -28.36 -1.21 24.32
N GLU A 104 -28.89 -0.59 25.37
CA GLU A 104 -29.85 0.51 25.28
C GLU A 104 -29.28 1.74 24.55
N ALA A 105 -27.98 1.97 24.63
CA ALA A 105 -27.34 3.10 23.95
C ALA A 105 -27.27 2.93 22.42
N PHE A 106 -27.59 1.74 21.89
CA PHE A 106 -27.79 1.54 20.45
C PHE A 106 -29.23 1.79 20.00
N ALA A 107 -30.19 1.85 20.92
CA ALA A 107 -31.61 1.96 20.60
C ALA A 107 -32.12 3.42 20.51
N TRP A 108 -31.34 4.39 21.00
CA TRP A 108 -31.73 5.81 21.07
C TRP A 108 -30.72 6.72 20.38
#